data_AF-F5Z2G5-F1
#
_entry.id   AF-F5Z2G5-F1
#
_cell.length_a   1.000
_cell.length_b   1.000
_cell.length_c   1.000
_cell.angle_alpha   90.00
_cell.angle_beta   90.00
_cell.angle_gamma   90.00
#
_symmetry.space_group_name_H-M   'P 1'
#
loop_
_entity.id
_entity.type
_entity.pdbx_description
1 polymer ?
#
loop_
_entity_poly.entity_id
_entity_poly.type
_entity_poly.pdbx_seq_one_letter_code
_entity_poly.pdbx_strand_id
1 'polypeptide(L)'
;MLKTVFNRIRLQDSDVWRIATRSSPVVVQPVLAVWFGIGWLLGQTPVVDHTGVPILVAVAAVLTAVASLLIGAALLGTDSPRRRGMGLAVGGCGLVVLISGLVYALIFLPIVYPG
;
A
#
# COMPACT_ATOMS: atom_id res chain seq x y z
N MET A 1 -20.39 -0.14 -3.45
CA MET A 1 -19.11 -0.66 -3.98
C MET A 1 -18.28 -1.38 -2.91
N LEU A 2 -17.96 -0.73 -1.77
CA LEU A 2 -17.13 -1.32 -0.71
C LEU A 2 -17.68 -2.65 -0.13
N LYS A 3 -18.97 -2.72 0.19
CA LYS A 3 -19.63 -3.97 0.65
C LYS A 3 -19.47 -5.14 -0.32
N THR A 4 -19.52 -4.86 -1.62
CA THR A 4 -19.34 -5.87 -2.68
C THR A 4 -17.92 -6.41 -2.70
N VAL A 5 -16.91 -5.54 -2.52
CA VAL A 5 -15.50 -5.95 -2.44
C VAL A 5 -15.25 -6.82 -1.21
N PHE A 6 -15.75 -6.42 -0.04
CA PHE A 6 -15.62 -7.23 1.18
C PHE A 6 -16.28 -8.60 1.03
N ASN A 7 -17.48 -8.64 0.42
CA ASN A 7 -18.15 -9.93 0.19
C ASN A 7 -17.34 -10.81 -0.75
N ARG A 8 -16.73 -10.24 -1.80
CA ARG A 8 -15.82 -10.97 -2.69
C ARG A 8 -14.61 -11.52 -1.95
N ILE A 9 -13.98 -10.75 -1.07
CA ILE A 9 -12.82 -11.22 -0.28
C ILE A 9 -13.22 -12.41 0.63
N ARG A 10 -14.41 -12.34 1.24
CA ARG A 10 -14.91 -13.39 2.13
C ARG A 10 -15.23 -14.71 1.40
N LEU A 11 -15.66 -14.61 0.15
CA LEU A 11 -16.03 -15.76 -0.70
C LEU A 11 -14.85 -16.33 -1.51
N GLN A 12 -13.60 -15.99 -1.19
CA GLN A 12 -12.44 -16.49 -1.94
C GLN A 12 -12.09 -17.93 -1.56
N ASP A 13 -11.78 -18.74 -2.57
CA ASP A 13 -11.29 -20.11 -2.41
C ASP A 13 -9.87 -20.13 -1.77
N SER A 14 -9.53 -21.27 -1.17
CA SER A 14 -8.23 -21.50 -0.52
C SER A 14 -7.03 -21.28 -1.46
N ASP A 15 -7.20 -21.57 -2.75
CA ASP A 15 -6.17 -21.35 -3.76
C ASP A 15 -5.84 -19.87 -4.00
N VAL A 16 -6.84 -18.99 -3.88
CA VAL A 16 -6.65 -17.55 -4.02
C VAL A 16 -5.77 -17.03 -2.87
N TRP A 17 -6.06 -17.46 -1.64
CA TRP A 17 -5.25 -17.13 -0.47
C TRP A 17 -3.84 -17.69 -0.57
N ARG A 18 -3.69 -18.93 -1.05
CA ARG A 18 -2.39 -19.57 -1.28
C ARG A 18 -1.53 -18.76 -2.27
N ILE A 19 -2.14 -18.31 -3.37
CA ILE A 19 -1.47 -17.47 -4.37
C ILE A 19 -1.10 -16.12 -3.76
N ALA A 20 -2.03 -15.48 -3.04
CA ALA A 20 -1.79 -14.21 -2.38
C ALA A 20 -0.53 -14.29 -1.50
N THR A 21 -0.51 -15.21 -0.53
CA THR A 21 0.60 -15.38 0.41
C THR A 21 1.93 -15.73 -0.28
N ARG A 22 1.92 -16.62 -1.29
CA ARG A 22 3.14 -16.99 -2.01
C ARG A 22 3.69 -15.84 -2.87
N SER A 23 2.82 -14.99 -3.38
CA SER A 23 3.21 -13.85 -4.21
C SER A 23 3.63 -12.61 -3.42
N SER A 24 3.19 -12.48 -2.16
CA SER A 24 3.45 -11.30 -1.31
C SER A 24 4.91 -10.84 -1.28
N PRO A 25 5.94 -11.71 -1.13
CA PRO A 25 7.33 -11.26 -1.08
C PRO A 25 7.81 -10.61 -2.39
N VAL A 26 7.21 -10.98 -3.52
CA VAL A 26 7.52 -10.39 -4.83
C VAL A 26 6.67 -9.14 -5.06
N VAL A 27 5.39 -9.16 -4.68
CA VAL A 27 4.44 -8.06 -4.85
C VAL A 27 4.78 -6.85 -3.97
N VAL A 28 5.34 -7.07 -2.78
CA VAL A 28 5.71 -5.97 -1.88
C VAL A 28 6.83 -5.10 -2.47
N GLN A 29 7.72 -5.67 -3.29
CA GLN A 29 8.84 -4.95 -3.89
C GLN A 29 8.41 -3.76 -4.77
N PRO A 30 7.54 -3.95 -5.80
CA PRO A 30 7.06 -2.82 -6.60
C PRO A 30 6.19 -1.87 -5.78
N VAL A 31 5.44 -2.34 -4.78
CA VAL A 31 4.63 -1.44 -3.91
C VAL A 31 5.55 -0.52 -3.10
N LEU A 32 6.62 -1.05 -2.52
CA LEU A 32 7.64 -0.24 -1.84
C LEU A 32 8.37 0.69 -2.80
N ALA A 33 8.74 0.21 -3.98
CA ALA A 33 9.38 1.04 -5.01
C ALA A 33 8.50 2.22 -5.41
N VAL A 34 7.18 2.02 -5.56
CA VAL A 34 6.22 3.09 -5.80
C VAL A 34 6.18 4.06 -4.63
N TRP A 35 6.16 3.57 -3.39
CA TRP A 35 6.16 4.44 -2.21
C TRP A 35 7.39 5.34 -2.14
N PHE A 36 8.58 4.75 -2.28
CA PHE A 36 9.83 5.50 -2.31
C PHE A 36 9.90 6.44 -3.52
N GLY A 37 9.41 6.02 -4.69
CA GLY A 37 9.37 6.86 -5.89
C GLY A 37 8.45 8.08 -5.71
N ILE A 38 7.27 7.91 -5.11
CA ILE A 38 6.36 9.02 -4.80
C ILE A 38 7.01 9.95 -3.77
N GLY A 39 7.57 9.40 -2.68
CA GLY A 39 8.26 10.18 -1.68
C GLY A 39 9.42 10.98 -2.27
N TRP A 40 10.22 10.36 -3.14
CA TRP A 40 11.30 11.01 -3.87
C TRP A 40 10.80 12.18 -4.73
N LEU A 41 9.74 11.99 -5.52
CA LEU A 41 9.16 13.03 -6.36
C LEU A 41 8.62 14.21 -5.53
N LEU A 42 7.93 13.93 -4.43
CA LEU A 42 7.46 14.97 -3.51
C LEU A 42 8.62 15.73 -2.85
N GLY A 43 9.73 15.03 -2.58
CA GLY A 43 10.93 15.59 -1.96
C GLY A 43 11.75 16.49 -2.87
N GLN A 44 11.50 16.49 -4.18
CA GLN A 44 12.13 17.44 -5.12
C GLN A 44 11.57 18.86 -4.98
N THR A 45 10.49 19.05 -4.21
CA THR A 45 9.91 20.38 -4.04
C THR A 45 10.71 21.20 -3.00
N PRO A 46 11.01 22.49 -3.28
CA PRO A 46 11.84 23.32 -2.41
C PRO A 46 11.18 23.74 -1.08
N VAL A 47 10.04 23.12 -0.71
CA VAL A 47 9.19 23.49 0.43
C VAL A 47 9.27 22.48 1.57
N VAL A 48 10.06 21.40 1.43
CA VAL A 48 10.17 20.37 2.47
C VAL A 48 11.24 20.76 3.49
N ASP A 49 10.81 21.41 4.58
CA ASP A 49 11.62 21.61 5.77
C ASP A 49 11.54 20.39 6.72
N HIS A 50 12.14 20.51 7.91
CA HIS A 50 12.18 19.44 8.93
C HIS A 50 10.76 19.00 9.36
N THR A 51 9.78 19.89 9.30
CA THR A 51 8.37 19.61 9.63
C THR A 51 7.60 19.02 8.45
N GLY A 52 8.06 19.27 7.22
CA GLY A 52 7.49 18.73 5.99
C GLY A 52 7.81 17.26 5.73
N VAL A 53 8.92 16.72 6.28
CA VAL A 53 9.33 15.32 6.04
C VAL A 53 8.30 14.30 6.57
N PRO A 54 7.78 14.39 7.81
CA PRO A 54 6.66 13.55 8.26
C PRO A 54 5.44 13.59 7.34
N ILE A 55 5.04 14.78 6.91
CA ILE A 55 3.87 14.99 6.04
C ILE A 55 4.11 14.33 4.69
N LEU A 56 5.29 14.53 4.10
CA LEU A 56 5.67 13.92 2.83
C LEU A 56 5.61 12.39 2.88
N VAL A 57 6.18 11.77 3.93
CA VAL A 57 6.17 10.31 4.09
C VAL A 57 4.74 9.78 4.24
N ALA A 58 3.91 10.46 5.03
CA ALA A 58 2.50 10.11 5.21
C ALA A 58 1.71 10.22 3.91
N VAL A 59 1.86 11.32 3.16
CA VAL A 59 1.19 11.52 1.86
C VAL A 59 1.63 10.45 0.86
N ALA A 60 2.92 10.15 0.77
CA ALA A 60 3.43 9.10 -0.10
C ALA A 60 2.82 7.72 0.25
N ALA A 61 2.68 7.42 1.53
CA ALA A 61 2.09 6.16 2.00
C ALA A 61 0.60 6.08 1.64
N VAL A 62 -0.15 7.17 1.85
CA VAL A 62 -1.57 7.28 1.48
C VAL A 62 -1.77 7.08 -0.02
N LEU A 63 -1.02 7.79 -0.86
CA LEU A 63 -1.12 7.67 -2.32
C LEU A 63 -0.82 6.25 -2.80
N THR A 64 0.24 5.63 -2.25
CA THR A 64 0.62 4.25 -2.59
C THR A 64 -0.47 3.26 -2.18
N ALA A 65 -1.03 3.43 -0.98
CA ALA A 65 -2.10 2.57 -0.47
C ALA A 65 -3.36 2.69 -1.31
N VAL A 66 -3.78 3.91 -1.66
CA VAL A 66 -4.95 4.15 -2.53
C VAL A 66 -4.76 3.48 -3.89
N ALA A 67 -3.62 3.69 -4.54
CA ALA A 67 -3.31 3.05 -5.83
C ALA A 67 -3.34 1.51 -5.72
N SER A 68 -2.71 0.96 -4.69
CA SER A 68 -2.67 -0.49 -4.44
C SER A 68 -4.06 -1.06 -4.18
N LEU A 69 -4.91 -0.37 -3.40
CA LEU A 69 -6.27 -0.80 -3.12
C LEU A 69 -7.16 -0.74 -4.37
N LEU A 70 -7.01 0.28 -5.21
CA LEU A 70 -7.75 0.38 -6.49
C LEU A 70 -7.35 -0.76 -7.44
N ILE A 71 -6.05 -1.02 -7.58
CA ILE A 71 -5.53 -2.12 -8.39
C ILE A 71 -6.00 -3.47 -7.83
N GLY A 72 -5.90 -3.66 -6.51
CA GLY A 72 -6.35 -4.86 -5.83
C GLY A 72 -7.85 -5.13 -6.03
N ALA A 73 -8.68 -4.09 -5.87
CA ALA A 73 -10.12 -4.18 -6.09
C ALA A 73 -10.49 -4.50 -7.54
N ALA A 74 -9.77 -3.93 -8.52
CA ALA A 74 -9.95 -4.25 -9.94
C ALA A 74 -9.59 -5.71 -10.23
N LEU A 75 -8.46 -6.19 -9.71
CA LEU A 75 -8.01 -7.58 -9.88
C LEU A 75 -8.96 -8.60 -9.22
N LEU A 76 -9.51 -8.26 -8.05
CA LEU A 76 -10.53 -9.07 -7.36
C LEU A 76 -11.83 -9.22 -8.16
N GLY A 77 -12.11 -8.32 -9.10
CA GLY A 77 -13.28 -8.39 -9.96
C GLY A 77 -13.16 -9.32 -11.16
N THR A 78 -11.98 -9.87 -11.42
CA THR A 78 -11.75 -10.76 -12.57
C THR A 78 -12.18 -12.20 -12.27
N ASP A 79 -12.39 -13.02 -13.30
CA ASP A 79 -12.78 -14.44 -13.14
C ASP A 79 -11.59 -15.37 -12.88
N SER A 80 -10.35 -14.88 -13.00
CA SER A 80 -9.15 -15.68 -12.81
C SER A 80 -8.76 -15.76 -11.32
N PRO A 81 -8.67 -16.97 -10.71
CA PRO A 81 -8.22 -17.14 -9.32
C PRO A 81 -6.82 -16.56 -9.07
N ARG A 82 -5.93 -16.66 -10.07
CA ARG A 82 -4.58 -16.10 -10.01
C ARG A 82 -4.60 -14.57 -9.90
N ARG A 83 -5.42 -13.91 -10.71
CA ARG A 83 -5.55 -12.44 -10.67
C ARG A 83 -6.18 -11.97 -9.36
N ARG A 84 -7.20 -12.68 -8.86
CA ARG A 84 -7.78 -12.40 -7.54
C ARG A 84 -6.76 -12.52 -6.41
N GLY A 85 -5.93 -13.56 -6.43
CA GLY A 85 -4.88 -13.78 -5.43
C GLY A 85 -3.82 -12.68 -5.46
N MET A 86 -3.39 -12.28 -6.66
CA MET A 86 -2.51 -11.12 -6.82
C MET A 86 -3.18 -9.82 -6.34
N GLY A 87 -4.49 -9.66 -6.57
CA GLY A 87 -5.27 -8.53 -6.07
C GLY A 87 -5.28 -8.44 -4.55
N LEU A 88 -5.46 -9.56 -3.85
CA LEU A 88 -5.33 -9.63 -2.40
C LEU A 88 -3.92 -9.28 -1.92
N ALA A 89 -2.88 -9.80 -2.58
CA ALA A 89 -1.49 -9.50 -2.24
C ALA A 89 -1.19 -8.00 -2.40
N VAL A 90 -1.55 -7.40 -3.54
CA VAL A 90 -1.33 -5.96 -3.80
C VAL A 90 -2.09 -5.10 -2.79
N GLY A 91 -3.38 -5.40 -2.57
CA GLY A 91 -4.19 -4.65 -1.59
C GLY A 91 -3.64 -4.78 -0.17
N GLY A 92 -3.23 -5.99 0.24
CA GLY A 92 -2.62 -6.26 1.54
C GLY A 92 -1.28 -5.54 1.73
N CYS A 93 -0.39 -5.58 0.73
CA CYS A 93 0.86 -4.84 0.76
C CYS A 93 0.64 -3.33 0.84
N GLY A 94 -0.36 -2.80 0.12
CA GLY A 94 -0.74 -1.39 0.21
C GLY A 94 -1.19 -0.98 1.61
N LEU A 95 -1.97 -1.83 2.30
CA LEU A 95 -2.38 -1.60 3.69
C LEU A 95 -1.18 -1.65 4.65
N VAL A 96 -0.27 -2.60 4.47
CA VAL A 96 0.97 -2.67 5.27
C VAL A 96 1.79 -1.40 5.10
N VAL A 97 1.98 -0.93 3.85
CA VAL A 97 2.68 0.34 3.58
C VAL A 97 1.98 1.53 4.23
N LEU A 98 0.65 1.59 4.19
CA LEU A 98 -0.10 2.65 4.86
C LEU A 98 0.17 2.66 6.37
N ILE A 99 0.01 1.50 7.02
CA ILE A 99 0.19 1.37 8.47
C ILE A 99 1.64 1.70 8.85
N SER A 100 2.62 1.06 8.20
CA SER A 100 4.03 1.28 8.48
C SER A 100 4.47 2.72 8.18
N GLY A 101 4.01 3.29 7.07
CA GLY A 101 4.32 4.67 6.70
C GLY A 101 3.74 5.69 7.67
N LEU A 102 2.50 5.52 8.12
CA LEU A 102 1.90 6.39 9.13
C LEU A 102 2.55 6.24 10.50
N VAL A 103 2.86 5.01 10.93
CA VAL A 103 3.60 4.76 12.18
C VAL A 103 4.97 5.44 12.12
N TYR A 104 5.68 5.29 11.01
CA TYR A 104 6.99 5.94 10.84
C TYR A 104 6.88 7.46 10.82
N ALA A 105 5.92 8.01 10.07
CA ALA A 105 5.73 9.45 9.93
C ALA A 105 5.25 10.13 11.21
N LEU A 106 4.30 9.53 11.94
CA LEU A 106 3.61 10.19 13.04
C LEU A 106 4.20 9.86 14.41
N ILE A 107 5.00 8.79 14.53
CA ILE A 107 5.58 8.36 15.80
C ILE A 107 7.10 8.46 15.73
N PHE A 108 7.74 7.76 14.79
CA PHE A 108 9.20 7.65 14.79
C PHE A 108 9.90 8.94 14.36
N LEU A 109 9.47 9.57 13.26
CA LEU A 109 10.11 10.81 12.79
C LEU A 109 10.06 11.94 13.82
N PRO A 110 8.92 12.22 14.51
CA PRO A 110 8.88 13.22 15.57
C PRO A 110 9.79 12.91 16.77
N ILE A 111 10.02 11.63 17.07
CA ILE A 111 10.95 11.22 18.14
C ILE A 111 12.41 11.45 17.72
N VAL A 112 12.75 11.13 16.47
CA VAL A 112 14.13 11.19 15.96
C VAL A 112 14.54 12.62 15.60
N TYR A 113 13.61 13.41 15.08
CA TYR A 113 13.80 14.82 14.72
C TYR A 113 12.82 15.69 15.53
N PRO A 114 13.07 15.87 16.83
CA PRO A 114 12.31 16.85 17.61
C PRO A 114 12.60 18.24 17.02
N GLY A 115 11.53 18.94 16.64
CA GLY A 115 11.61 20.30 16.09
C GLY A 115 12.13 21.33 17.09
#